data_AF-A0A6B3G6G5-F1
#
_entry.id   AF-A0A6B3G6G5-F1
#
_cell.length_a   1.000
_cell.length_b   1.000
_cell.length_c   1.000
_cell.angle_alpha   90.00
_cell.angle_beta   90.00
_cell.angle_gamma   90.00
#
_symmetry.space_group_name_H-M   'P 1'
#
loop_
_entity.id
_entity.type
_entity.pdbx_description
1 polymer ?
#
loop_
_entity_poly.entity_id
_entity_poly.type
_entity_poly.pdbx_seq_one_letter_code
_entity_poly.pdbx_strand_id
1 'polypeptide(L)'
;GVNVPYCSVYDADGREKMGADHKRRVIGYFTNWRTGKDGKDAYLVPDIPWDKVTHLNYAFAHVDGSNKLSVGPDSADNASTGMTWPGVAGAEMDPTLPY
;
A
#
# COMPACT_ATOMS: atom_id res chain seq x y z
N GLY A 1 -24.96 3.56 -21.51
CA GLY A 1 -23.71 3.00 -20.95
C GLY A 1 -23.23 3.87 -19.80
N VAL A 2 -22.33 3.38 -18.97
CA VAL A 2 -21.73 4.17 -17.87
C VAL A 2 -20.56 4.99 -18.41
N ASN A 3 -20.46 6.27 -18.00
CA ASN A 3 -19.32 7.13 -18.35
C ASN A 3 -18.15 6.88 -17.39
N VAL A 4 -17.44 5.78 -17.60
CA VAL A 4 -16.27 5.43 -16.78
C VAL A 4 -15.09 6.33 -17.17
N PRO A 5 -14.41 7.00 -16.22
CA PRO A 5 -13.38 7.99 -16.51
C PRO A 5 -12.03 7.35 -16.88
N TYR A 6 -11.97 6.50 -17.91
CA TYR A 6 -10.75 5.78 -18.30
C TYR A 6 -9.53 6.70 -18.54
N CYS A 7 -9.77 7.89 -19.11
CA CYS A 7 -8.70 8.84 -19.41
C CYS A 7 -7.98 9.40 -18.18
N SER A 8 -8.47 9.16 -16.94
CA SER A 8 -7.73 9.54 -15.74
C SER A 8 -6.47 8.69 -15.53
N VAL A 9 -6.47 7.45 -16.02
CA VAL A 9 -5.38 6.47 -15.80
C VAL A 9 -4.84 5.86 -17.10
N TYR A 10 -5.59 5.92 -18.20
CA TYR A 10 -5.18 5.42 -19.52
C TYR A 10 -5.02 6.57 -20.54
N ASP A 11 -4.14 6.38 -21.52
CA ASP A 11 -4.03 7.23 -22.72
C ASP A 11 -5.14 6.92 -23.76
N ALA A 12 -5.13 7.64 -24.89
CA ALA A 12 -6.14 7.49 -25.95
C ALA A 12 -6.13 6.12 -26.65
N ASP A 13 -5.02 5.38 -26.55
CA ASP A 13 -4.86 4.04 -27.10
C ASP A 13 -5.14 2.95 -26.04
N GLY A 14 -5.54 3.34 -24.82
CA GLY A 14 -5.84 2.42 -23.71
C GLY A 14 -4.61 1.91 -22.97
N ARG A 15 -3.43 2.52 -23.13
CA ARG A 15 -2.23 2.17 -22.35
C ARG A 15 -2.23 2.92 -21.03
N GLU A 16 -1.80 2.24 -19.98
CA GLU A 16 -1.73 2.84 -18.65
C GLU A 16 -0.65 3.92 -18.60
N LYS A 17 -0.99 5.05 -17.97
CA LYS A 17 -0.09 6.18 -17.74
C LYS A 17 0.82 5.87 -16.55
N MET A 18 2.00 5.31 -16.80
CA MET A 18 2.97 4.90 -15.76
C MET A 18 4.20 5.82 -15.62
N GLY A 19 4.14 7.03 -16.18
CA GLY A 19 5.31 7.93 -16.27
C GLY A 19 6.21 7.61 -17.47
N ALA A 20 7.15 8.51 -17.77
CA ALA A 20 8.01 8.43 -18.95
C ALA A 20 9.16 7.41 -18.80
N ASP A 21 9.49 7.05 -17.56
CA ASP A 21 10.62 6.20 -17.17
C ASP A 21 10.24 4.71 -17.02
N HIS A 22 8.95 4.37 -16.96
CA HIS A 22 8.48 3.00 -16.80
C HIS A 22 7.73 2.48 -18.04
N LYS A 23 8.44 1.78 -18.93
CA LYS A 23 7.86 1.16 -20.16
C LYS A 23 7.02 -0.11 -19.89
N ARG A 24 7.07 -0.64 -18.67
CA ARG A 24 6.42 -1.88 -18.22
C ARG A 24 5.97 -1.70 -16.78
N ARG A 25 4.96 -2.47 -16.37
CA ARG A 25 4.59 -2.55 -14.96
C ARG A 25 5.70 -3.21 -14.16
N VAL A 26 6.03 -2.63 -13.03
CA VAL A 26 6.87 -3.21 -11.98
C VAL A 26 6.03 -3.21 -10.71
N ILE A 27 5.54 -4.39 -10.33
CA ILE A 27 4.51 -4.56 -9.30
C ILE A 27 5.15 -5.24 -8.09
N GLY A 28 5.29 -4.50 -6.99
CA GLY A 28 5.76 -5.04 -5.72
C GLY A 28 4.60 -5.57 -4.86
N TYR A 29 4.80 -6.68 -4.16
CA TYR A 29 3.93 -7.07 -3.04
C TYR A 29 4.55 -6.59 -1.74
N PHE A 30 3.84 -5.74 -1.01
CA PHE A 30 4.23 -5.27 0.32
C PHE A 30 3.46 -6.06 1.38
N THR A 31 4.17 -6.75 2.25
CA THR A 31 3.58 -7.67 3.23
C THR A 31 3.42 -7.00 4.59
N ASN A 32 2.21 -7.00 5.15
CA ASN A 32 1.88 -6.29 6.39
C ASN A 32 2.48 -6.89 7.68
N TRP A 33 3.10 -8.07 7.59
CA TRP A 33 3.61 -8.80 8.76
C TRP A 33 5.09 -8.55 9.08
N ARG A 34 5.86 -7.87 8.21
CA ARG A 34 7.28 -7.55 8.48
C ARG A 34 7.45 -6.27 9.30
N THR A 35 6.78 -6.20 10.45
CA THR A 35 6.74 -5.00 11.30
C THR A 35 7.96 -4.84 12.20
N GLY A 36 8.73 -5.92 12.43
CA GLY A 36 9.86 -5.96 13.36
C GLY A 36 9.50 -5.87 14.85
N LYS A 37 8.20 -5.82 15.22
CA LYS A 37 7.77 -5.81 16.63
C LYS A 37 8.10 -7.12 17.36
N ASP A 38 8.31 -8.20 16.62
CA ASP A 38 8.76 -9.49 17.15
C ASP A 38 10.30 -9.61 17.24
N GLY A 39 11.03 -8.52 17.04
CA GLY A 39 12.49 -8.46 17.12
C GLY A 39 13.22 -8.94 15.86
N LYS A 40 12.50 -9.28 14.79
CA LYS A 40 13.08 -9.61 13.48
C LYS A 40 13.29 -8.36 12.63
N ASP A 41 14.03 -8.50 11.54
CA ASP A 41 14.22 -7.44 10.57
C ASP A 41 12.88 -6.96 10.01
N ALA A 42 12.64 -5.65 10.13
CA ALA A 42 11.49 -5.00 9.56
C ALA A 42 11.68 -4.74 8.06
N TYR A 43 10.58 -4.64 7.33
CA TYR A 43 10.52 -4.04 6.01
C TYR A 43 9.27 -3.17 5.96
N LEU A 44 9.46 -1.86 6.08
CA LEU A 44 8.42 -0.86 6.25
C LEU A 44 8.21 -0.07 4.95
N VAL A 45 7.18 0.78 4.94
CA VAL A 45 6.84 1.65 3.81
C VAL A 45 8.01 2.53 3.33
N PRO A 46 8.86 3.14 4.20
CA PRO A 46 10.03 3.88 3.72
C PRO A 46 11.11 3.02 3.04
N ASP A 47 11.11 1.70 3.22
CA ASP A 47 12.09 0.79 2.60
C ASP A 47 11.74 0.43 1.14
N ILE A 48 10.58 0.89 0.66
CA ILE A 48 10.12 0.63 -0.70
C ILE A 48 10.91 1.51 -1.68
N PRO A 49 11.45 0.94 -2.77
CA PRO A 49 12.10 1.71 -3.82
C PRO A 49 11.05 2.40 -4.71
N TRP A 50 10.45 3.48 -4.20
CA TRP A 50 9.34 4.20 -4.83
C TRP A 50 9.64 4.69 -6.25
N ASP A 51 10.91 4.95 -6.58
CA ASP A 51 11.35 5.37 -7.91
C ASP A 51 11.51 4.21 -8.91
N LYS A 52 11.33 2.96 -8.47
CA LYS A 52 11.50 1.74 -9.29
C LYS A 52 10.21 0.96 -9.51
N VAL A 53 9.14 1.28 -8.79
CA VAL A 53 7.87 0.56 -8.86
C VAL A 53 6.81 1.41 -9.55
N THR A 54 5.92 0.75 -10.29
CA THR A 54 4.74 1.42 -10.83
C THR A 54 3.50 1.13 -9.99
N HIS A 55 3.50 0.02 -9.25
CA HIS A 55 2.37 -0.42 -8.43
C HIS A 55 2.86 -1.13 -7.17
N LEU A 56 2.04 -1.05 -6.13
CA LEU A 56 2.15 -1.89 -4.95
C LEU A 56 0.84 -2.62 -4.69
N ASN A 57 0.95 -3.90 -4.36
CA ASN A 57 -0.12 -4.70 -3.81
C ASN A 57 0.13 -4.88 -2.31
N TYR A 58 -0.78 -4.39 -1.47
CA TYR A 58 -0.73 -4.60 -0.04
C TYR A 58 -1.25 -6.01 0.31
N ALA A 59 -0.44 -6.78 1.01
CA ALA A 59 -0.69 -8.17 1.36
C ALA A 59 -0.84 -8.33 2.89
N PHE A 60 -1.97 -8.81 3.41
CA PHE A 60 -3.23 -9.11 2.71
C PHE A 60 -4.43 -8.59 3.49
N ALA A 61 -5.46 -8.20 2.74
CA ALA A 61 -6.82 -8.17 3.26
C ALA A 61 -7.43 -9.59 3.25
N HIS A 62 -8.54 -9.76 3.95
CA HIS A 62 -9.35 -10.98 3.95
C HIS A 62 -10.84 -10.64 3.85
N VAL A 63 -11.67 -11.67 3.64
CA VAL A 63 -13.13 -11.55 3.78
C VAL A 63 -13.50 -11.94 5.20
N ASP A 64 -14.14 -11.03 5.93
CA ASP A 64 -14.58 -11.27 7.30
C ASP A 64 -15.84 -12.16 7.38
N GLY A 65 -16.26 -12.48 8.61
CA GLY A 65 -17.46 -13.30 8.85
C GLY A 65 -18.78 -12.67 8.38
N SER A 66 -18.77 -11.39 7.98
CA SER A 66 -19.90 -10.66 7.42
C SER A 66 -19.80 -10.48 5.89
N ASN A 67 -18.89 -11.21 5.24
CA ASN A 67 -18.61 -11.11 3.80
C ASN A 67 -18.10 -9.73 3.36
N LYS A 68 -17.36 -9.02 4.22
CA LYS A 68 -16.74 -7.73 3.89
C LYS A 68 -15.23 -7.84 3.79
N LEU A 69 -14.63 -7.00 2.94
CA LEU A 69 -13.18 -6.84 2.90
C LEU A 69 -12.70 -6.24 4.23
N SER A 70 -11.67 -6.84 4.83
CA SER A 70 -11.12 -6.44 6.11
C SER A 70 -9.59 -6.59 6.14
N VAL A 71 -8.92 -5.74 6.92
CA VAL A 71 -7.49 -5.85 7.25
C VAL A 71 -7.27 -6.13 8.73
N GLY A 72 -8.30 -6.66 9.40
CA GLY A 72 -8.31 -6.88 10.85
C GLY A 72 -9.11 -5.80 11.59
N PRO A 73 -9.27 -5.95 12.92
CA PRO A 73 -9.97 -4.98 13.75
C PRO A 73 -9.19 -3.66 13.83
N ASP A 74 -9.89 -2.58 14.13
CA ASP A 74 -9.26 -1.32 14.54
C ASP A 74 -8.65 -1.49 15.95
N SER A 75 -7.33 -1.58 16.01
CA SER A 75 -6.56 -1.74 17.24
C SER A 75 -5.13 -1.26 17.07
N ALA A 76 -4.47 -0.90 18.17
CA ALA A 76 -3.07 -0.47 18.17
C ALA A 76 -2.09 -1.55 17.64
N ASP A 77 -2.51 -2.82 17.63
CA ASP A 77 -1.71 -3.95 17.13
C ASP A 77 -1.95 -4.23 15.63
N ASN A 78 -2.90 -3.54 15.00
CA ASN A 78 -3.14 -3.68 13.57
C ASN A 78 -2.06 -2.94 12.78
N ALA A 79 -1.16 -3.70 12.15
CA ALA A 79 -0.10 -3.17 11.30
C ALA A 79 -0.58 -2.30 10.13
N SER A 80 -1.86 -2.40 9.75
CA SER A 80 -2.45 -1.68 8.61
C SER A 80 -2.93 -0.28 8.97
N THR A 81 -3.38 -0.05 10.21
CA THR A 81 -4.03 1.21 10.60
C THR A 81 -3.62 1.69 11.99
N GLY A 82 -3.39 0.82 12.97
CA GLY A 82 -3.16 1.25 14.35
C GLY A 82 -1.72 1.24 14.84
N MET A 83 -0.80 0.60 14.11
CA MET A 83 0.60 0.46 14.55
C MET A 83 1.46 1.68 14.18
N THR A 84 2.43 2.00 15.04
CA THR A 84 3.43 3.05 14.81
C THR A 84 4.85 2.56 15.07
N TRP A 85 5.83 3.27 14.48
CA TRP A 85 7.28 2.97 14.62
C TRP A 85 8.07 4.20 15.10
N PRO A 86 7.95 4.60 16.39
CA PRO A 86 8.69 5.72 16.93
C PRO A 86 10.19 5.57 16.76
N GLY A 87 10.86 6.62 16.28
CA GLY A 87 12.31 6.65 16.08
C GLY A 87 12.81 5.99 14.79
N VAL A 88 11.92 5.46 13.94
CA VAL A 88 12.29 4.97 12.61
C VAL A 88 12.10 6.10 11.60
N ALA A 89 13.21 6.58 11.03
CA ALA A 89 13.20 7.67 10.06
C ALA A 89 12.41 7.29 8.80
N GLY A 90 11.54 8.18 8.34
CA GLY A 90 10.65 7.95 7.18
C GLY A 90 9.39 7.14 7.49
N ALA A 91 9.23 6.65 8.73
CA ALA A 91 8.02 5.98 9.20
C ALA A 91 7.23 6.83 10.21
N GLU A 92 7.44 8.15 10.19
CA GLU A 92 6.66 9.09 10.99
C GLU A 92 5.20 9.09 10.55
N MET A 93 4.29 9.13 11.52
CA MET A 93 2.86 9.18 11.22
C MET A 93 2.44 10.60 10.82
N ASP A 94 1.60 10.73 9.80
CA ASP A 94 0.92 11.98 9.48
C ASP A 94 -0.31 12.12 10.41
N PRO A 95 -0.32 13.08 11.36
CA PRO A 95 -1.40 13.23 12.32
C PRO A 95 -2.70 13.75 11.70
N THR A 96 -2.70 14.14 10.43
CA THR A 96 -3.88 14.64 9.72
C THR A 96 -4.72 13.53 9.09
N LEU A 97 -4.20 12.30 9.02
CA LEU A 97 -4.88 11.16 8.43
C LEU A 97 -5.72 10.41 9.48
N PRO A 98 -7.03 10.18 9.23
CA PRO A 98 -7.90 9.43 10.13
C PRO A 98 -7.93 7.94 9.72
N TYR A 99 -6.77 7.29 9.80
CA TYR A 99 -6.64 5.87 9.50
C TYR A 99 -7.21 4.99 10.61
#